data_AF-A0A821XSA5-F1
#
_entry.id   AF-A0A821XSA5-F1
#
_cell.length_a   1.000
_cell.length_b   1.000
_cell.length_c   1.000
_cell.angle_alpha   90.00
_cell.angle_beta   90.00
_cell.angle_gamma   90.00
#
_symmetry.space_group_name_H-M   'P 1'
#
loop_
_entity.id
_entity.type
_entity.pdbx_description
1 polymer ?
#
loop_
_entity_poly.entity_id
_entity_poly.type
_entity_poly.pdbx_seq_one_letter_code
_entity_poly.pdbx_strand_id
1 'polypeptide(L)'
;MPPKSRVSVEDAVNVLLRYISYFASDQLPDWSSDIWHIMSKEPEFVAREQCGYFHSTHNKNTDCDDDNWDDDDWDDDEDEEDDEKRDPDYFNYVYSKQQKNHDTFDVKFSRHLWNSINKIAPIVENKPNTLGLQPKVWTDVLALEFWKQYRLKCAFVFKKATIQEYGNYYLTIFGRCKAKTCKKKLFGYVEENPGDYGDVIIKINCRDTRFERHEDCKRPLQGKRRDEMKKEVKEKGVKGSNLDAAQKLLQPGDTQCPVMSRANVLYQLKKESIEKIL
;
A
#
# COMPACT_ATOMS: atom_id res chain seq x y z
N MET A 1 16.12 -12.24 9.86
CA MET A 1 15.87 -13.18 10.97
C MET A 1 14.37 -13.19 11.25
N PRO A 2 13.70 -14.35 11.34
CA PRO A 2 12.30 -14.39 11.75
C PRO A 2 12.12 -13.69 13.10
N PRO A 3 11.01 -12.98 13.32
CA PRO A 3 10.78 -12.28 14.58
C PRO A 3 10.83 -13.29 15.73
N LYS A 4 11.52 -12.93 16.82
CA LYS A 4 11.52 -13.75 18.04
C LYS A 4 10.07 -13.89 18.52
N SER A 5 9.61 -15.13 18.65
CA SER A 5 8.31 -15.43 19.27
C SER A 5 8.25 -14.76 20.64
N ARG A 6 7.15 -14.07 20.93
CA ARG A 6 6.89 -13.51 22.26
C ARG A 6 6.30 -14.55 23.22
N VAL A 7 5.79 -15.66 22.70
CA VAL A 7 5.36 -16.81 23.49
C VAL A 7 6.59 -17.70 23.69
N SER A 8 6.86 -18.06 24.94
CA SER A 8 7.93 -19.01 25.23
C SER A 8 7.58 -20.37 24.62
N VAL A 9 8.58 -21.16 24.25
CA VAL A 9 8.34 -22.50 23.71
C VAL A 9 7.62 -23.36 24.74
N GLU A 10 7.93 -23.18 26.03
CA GLU A 10 7.32 -23.90 27.14
C GLU A 10 5.82 -23.61 27.25
N ASP A 11 5.41 -22.35 27.19
CA ASP A 11 3.99 -21.97 27.25
C ASP A 11 3.21 -22.52 26.05
N ALA A 12 3.80 -22.45 24.84
CA ALA A 12 3.18 -23.00 23.64
C ALA A 12 3.01 -24.52 23.73
N VAL A 13 4.01 -25.24 24.25
CA VAL A 13 3.95 -26.69 24.47
C VAL A 13 2.92 -27.05 25.53
N ASN A 14 2.85 -26.30 26.64
CA ASN A 14 1.89 -26.55 27.71
C ASN A 14 0.44 -26.41 27.23
N VAL A 15 0.14 -25.38 26.43
CA VAL A 15 -1.19 -25.22 25.84
C VAL A 15 -1.47 -26.35 24.85
N LEU A 16 -0.54 -26.70 23.96
CA LEU A 16 -0.74 -27.81 23.02
C LEU A 16 -1.00 -29.15 23.74
N LEU A 17 -0.29 -29.43 24.83
CA LEU A 17 -0.46 -30.66 25.61
C LEU A 17 -1.86 -30.75 26.24
N ARG A 18 -2.46 -29.63 26.68
CA ARG A 18 -3.83 -29.62 27.22
C ARG A 18 -4.88 -30.01 26.18
N TYR A 19 -4.66 -29.65 24.92
CA TYR A 19 -5.61 -29.87 23.83
C TYR A 19 -5.20 -31.03 22.91
N ILE A 20 -4.14 -31.79 23.26
CA ILE A 20 -3.57 -32.83 22.39
C ILE A 20 -4.57 -33.93 22.04
N SER A 21 -5.54 -34.20 22.92
CA SER A 21 -6.60 -35.18 22.67
C SER A 21 -7.45 -34.87 21.44
N TYR A 22 -7.58 -33.59 21.08
CA TYR A 22 -8.32 -33.16 19.90
C TYR A 22 -7.50 -33.23 18.60
N PHE A 23 -6.19 -33.39 18.73
CA PHE A 23 -5.26 -33.63 17.61
C PHE A 23 -4.83 -35.09 17.51
N ALA A 24 -5.31 -35.95 18.42
CA ALA A 24 -5.00 -37.38 18.44
C ALA A 24 -5.77 -38.17 17.36
N SER A 25 -6.80 -37.59 16.75
CA SER A 25 -7.48 -38.14 15.58
C SER A 25 -6.75 -37.76 14.29
N ASP A 26 -6.76 -38.65 13.29
CA ASP A 26 -6.22 -38.39 11.94
C ASP A 26 -6.91 -37.23 11.20
N GLN A 27 -8.02 -36.72 11.74
CA GLN A 27 -8.70 -35.53 11.26
C GLN A 27 -8.31 -34.34 12.15
N LEU A 28 -7.48 -33.45 11.60
CA LEU A 28 -7.21 -32.17 12.23
C LEU A 28 -8.50 -31.33 12.29
N PRO A 29 -8.77 -30.63 13.39
CA PRO A 29 -9.93 -29.73 13.48
C PRO A 29 -9.86 -28.66 12.39
N ASP A 30 -11.00 -28.39 11.75
CA ASP A 30 -11.11 -27.27 10.82
C ASP A 30 -10.65 -25.97 11.49
N TRP A 31 -10.10 -25.06 10.68
CA TRP A 31 -9.57 -23.77 11.16
C TRP A 31 -10.60 -22.91 11.89
N SER A 32 -11.90 -23.15 11.66
CA SER A 32 -13.03 -22.49 12.31
C SER A 32 -13.59 -23.26 13.51
N SER A 33 -12.94 -24.35 13.94
CA SER A 33 -13.37 -25.13 15.10
C SER A 33 -13.27 -24.31 16.38
N ASP A 34 -14.25 -24.47 17.27
CA ASP A 34 -14.31 -23.80 18.58
C ASP A 34 -13.04 -24.03 19.41
N ILE A 35 -12.32 -25.12 19.17
CA ILE A 35 -11.09 -25.43 19.91
C ILE A 35 -10.00 -24.39 19.71
N TRP A 36 -9.82 -23.86 18.50
CA TRP A 36 -8.86 -22.80 18.23
C TRP A 36 -9.25 -21.51 18.96
N HIS A 37 -10.57 -21.28 19.10
CA HIS A 37 -11.06 -20.14 19.86
C HIS A 37 -10.85 -20.32 21.37
N ILE A 38 -11.01 -21.53 21.90
CA ILE A 38 -10.76 -21.82 23.32
C ILE A 38 -9.25 -21.71 23.62
N MET A 39 -8.39 -22.32 22.79
CA MET A 39 -6.94 -22.24 22.93
C MET A 39 -6.41 -20.80 22.92
N SER A 40 -6.96 -19.93 22.05
CA SER A 40 -6.54 -18.52 21.96
C SER A 40 -6.96 -17.66 23.16
N LYS A 41 -7.87 -18.15 24.01
CA LYS A 41 -8.32 -17.48 25.24
C LYS A 41 -7.55 -17.90 26.49
N GLU A 42 -6.69 -18.92 26.40
CA GLU A 42 -5.89 -19.38 27.53
C GLU A 42 -4.97 -18.26 28.05
N PRO A 43 -4.86 -18.06 29.38
CA PRO A 43 -4.05 -17.00 29.97
C PRO A 43 -2.56 -17.12 29.61
N GLU A 44 -2.09 -18.35 29.37
CA GLU A 44 -0.73 -18.67 28.92
C GLU A 44 -0.51 -18.31 27.45
N PHE A 45 -1.60 -18.23 26.67
CA PHE A 45 -1.61 -17.85 25.26
C PHE A 45 -1.92 -16.37 25.04
N VAL A 46 -1.85 -15.54 26.09
CA VAL A 46 -2.06 -14.08 26.04
C VAL A 46 -0.92 -13.38 25.27
N ALA A 47 -0.78 -13.75 24.00
CA ALA A 47 -0.27 -12.91 22.93
C ALA A 47 -1.32 -11.85 22.61
N ARG A 48 -1.68 -11.02 23.60
CA ARG A 48 -2.87 -10.14 23.57
C ARG A 48 -2.88 -9.08 22.47
N GLU A 49 -1.90 -9.04 21.56
CA GLU A 49 -1.87 -8.06 20.48
C GLU A 49 -1.14 -8.52 19.20
N GLN A 50 -0.92 -9.82 18.99
CA GLN A 50 -0.09 -10.27 17.85
C GLN A 50 -0.81 -11.10 16.79
N CYS A 51 -1.94 -11.73 17.11
CA CYS A 51 -2.79 -12.30 16.08
C CYS A 51 -3.85 -11.25 15.69
N GLY A 52 -3.61 -10.50 14.61
CA GLY A 52 -4.56 -9.49 14.10
C GLY A 52 -5.89 -10.06 13.58
N TYR A 53 -6.27 -11.29 13.97
CA TYR A 53 -7.38 -12.06 13.40
C TYR A 53 -8.37 -12.63 14.42
N PHE A 54 -8.16 -12.51 15.74
CA PHE A 54 -9.19 -12.92 16.71
C PHE A 54 -10.01 -11.72 17.20
N HIS A 55 -11.21 -11.61 16.62
CA HIS A 55 -12.42 -10.95 17.14
C HIS A 55 -12.28 -9.69 18.02
N SER A 56 -12.50 -8.53 17.38
CA SER A 56 -13.06 -7.35 18.03
C SER A 56 -14.55 -7.60 18.36
N THR A 57 -14.85 -8.13 19.53
CA THR A 57 -16.22 -8.14 20.09
C THR A 57 -16.47 -6.96 21.04
N HIS A 58 -15.81 -5.81 20.82
CA HIS A 58 -16.30 -4.57 21.42
C HIS A 58 -17.40 -4.00 20.53
N ASN A 59 -18.63 -4.32 20.93
CA ASN A 59 -19.85 -3.65 20.51
C ASN A 59 -19.75 -2.15 20.85
N LYS A 60 -19.40 -1.32 19.87
CA LYS A 60 -19.43 0.16 19.95
C LYS A 60 -20.77 0.72 19.46
N ASN A 61 -21.89 0.13 19.89
CA ASN A 61 -23.22 0.75 19.78
C ASN A 61 -23.52 1.54 21.06
N THR A 62 -22.69 2.53 21.36
CA THR A 62 -23.04 3.59 22.29
C THR A 62 -22.47 4.88 21.72
N ASP A 63 -23.40 5.74 21.33
CA ASP A 63 -23.28 7.19 21.20
C ASP A 63 -22.27 7.70 20.19
N CYS A 64 -22.67 7.65 18.92
CA CYS A 64 -22.25 8.63 17.93
C CYS A 64 -23.21 9.81 17.97
N ASP A 65 -23.11 10.59 19.05
CA ASP A 65 -23.63 11.96 19.04
C ASP A 65 -22.83 12.80 18.05
N ASP A 66 -23.55 13.74 17.44
CA ASP A 66 -23.12 14.75 16.50
C ASP A 66 -21.83 15.46 16.94
N ASP A 67 -20.70 15.01 16.41
CA ASP A 67 -19.52 15.85 16.28
C ASP A 67 -19.49 16.42 14.86
N ASN A 68 -19.81 17.69 14.81
CA ASN A 68 -19.68 18.61 13.69
C ASN A 68 -18.20 18.67 13.25
N TRP A 69 -17.82 17.86 12.26
CA TRP A 69 -16.50 17.95 11.62
C TRP A 69 -16.57 19.03 10.53
N ASP A 70 -16.18 20.25 10.91
CA ASP A 70 -15.76 21.28 9.96
C ASP A 70 -14.58 20.73 9.15
N ASP A 71 -14.89 20.44 7.89
CA ASP A 71 -14.10 19.70 6.91
C ASP A 71 -13.12 20.63 6.17
N ASP A 72 -12.34 21.43 6.92
CA ASP A 72 -11.35 22.38 6.40
C ASP A 72 -9.93 22.09 6.93
N ASP A 73 -9.59 20.82 7.14
CA ASP A 73 -8.21 20.39 7.40
C ASP A 73 -7.46 20.30 6.05
N TRP A 74 -7.23 21.47 5.46
CA TRP A 74 -6.04 21.68 4.64
C TRP A 74 -4.88 21.52 5.61
N ASP A 75 -4.37 20.28 5.70
CA ASP A 75 -3.02 19.98 6.19
C ASP A 75 -2.06 20.83 5.31
N ASP A 76 -1.90 22.08 5.69
CA ASP A 76 -0.72 22.90 5.50
C ASP A 76 0.35 22.16 6.30
N ASP A 77 0.87 21.08 5.70
CA ASP A 77 2.22 20.61 5.96
C ASP A 77 3.05 21.89 5.74
N GLU A 78 3.28 22.68 6.80
CA GLU A 78 4.47 23.50 6.95
C GLU A 78 5.63 22.53 6.78
N ASP A 79 5.92 22.26 5.50
CA ASP A 79 7.15 21.69 5.03
C ASP A 79 8.19 22.59 5.69
N GLU A 80 8.89 22.08 6.70
CA GLU A 80 10.25 22.51 6.96
C GLU A 80 10.90 22.48 5.58
N GLU A 81 11.01 23.66 4.98
CA GLU A 81 11.74 23.93 3.76
C GLU A 81 13.20 23.60 4.07
N ASP A 82 13.51 22.32 4.11
CA ASP A 82 14.82 21.84 3.78
C ASP A 82 14.95 22.15 2.30
N ASP A 83 15.46 23.36 2.09
CA ASP A 83 15.85 24.01 0.84
C ASP A 83 17.03 23.22 0.22
N GLU A 84 16.86 21.89 0.12
CA GLU A 84 17.71 20.95 -0.58
C GLU A 84 17.59 21.28 -2.06
N LYS A 85 18.44 22.23 -2.45
CA LYS A 85 18.91 22.54 -3.80
C LYS A 85 18.45 21.50 -4.81
N ARG A 86 17.69 22.00 -5.79
CA ARG A 86 17.12 21.38 -7.00
C ARG A 86 18.07 20.54 -7.88
N ASP A 87 19.19 20.06 -7.37
CA ASP A 87 20.11 19.19 -8.07
C ASP A 87 19.68 17.73 -7.91
N PRO A 88 19.20 17.07 -8.97
CA PRO A 88 18.89 15.63 -8.95
C PRO A 88 20.08 14.77 -8.49
N ASP A 89 21.30 15.24 -8.73
CA ASP A 89 22.53 14.51 -8.39
C ASP A 89 22.84 14.60 -6.89
N TYR A 90 22.54 15.73 -6.26
CA TYR A 90 22.63 15.86 -4.80
C TYR A 90 21.63 14.93 -4.11
N PHE A 91 20.40 14.85 -4.62
CA PHE A 91 19.37 14.00 -4.02
C PHE A 91 19.69 12.51 -4.18
N ASN A 92 20.22 12.09 -5.34
CA ASN A 92 20.73 10.73 -5.54
C ASN A 92 21.88 10.40 -4.57
N TYR A 93 22.77 11.35 -4.30
CA TYR A 93 23.85 11.19 -3.33
C TYR A 93 23.34 11.00 -1.90
N VAL A 94 22.42 11.85 -1.43
CA VAL A 94 21.81 11.74 -0.09
C VAL A 94 21.11 10.39 0.08
N TYR A 95 20.38 9.95 -0.94
CA TYR A 95 19.68 8.66 -0.89
C TYR A 95 20.64 7.48 -0.87
N SER A 96 21.74 7.53 -1.64
CA SER A 96 22.77 6.48 -1.64
C SER A 96 23.41 6.27 -0.26
N LYS A 97 23.54 7.33 0.55
CA LYS A 97 24.05 7.26 1.93
C LYS A 97 23.04 6.70 2.93
N GLN A 98 21.74 6.82 2.69
CA GLN A 98 20.68 6.36 3.62
C GLN A 98 20.31 4.86 3.45
N GLN A 99 20.99 4.12 2.57
CA GLN A 99 20.65 2.74 2.21
C GLN A 99 20.89 1.67 3.29
N LYS A 100 21.41 2.01 4.47
CA LYS A 100 21.88 0.99 5.44
C LYS A 100 20.84 -0.02 5.92
N ASN A 101 19.54 0.16 5.65
CA ASN A 101 18.48 -0.79 6.02
C ASN A 101 17.33 -0.88 4.97
N HIS A 102 17.60 -0.65 3.69
CA HIS A 102 16.58 -0.79 2.64
C HIS A 102 16.71 -2.12 1.92
N ASP A 103 15.58 -2.74 1.63
CA ASP A 103 15.47 -3.92 0.79
C ASP A 103 15.21 -3.46 -0.66
N THR A 104 15.70 -4.24 -1.62
CA THR A 104 15.48 -4.00 -3.05
C THR A 104 14.41 -4.96 -3.57
N PHE A 105 13.44 -4.39 -4.27
CA PHE A 105 12.29 -5.09 -4.85
C PHE A 105 12.26 -4.86 -6.37
N ASP A 106 12.36 -5.94 -7.14
CA ASP A 106 12.35 -5.91 -8.60
C ASP A 106 10.93 -5.99 -9.19
N VAL A 107 10.29 -4.83 -9.39
CA VAL A 107 8.93 -4.79 -9.94
C VAL A 107 8.95 -5.01 -11.43
N LYS A 108 8.37 -6.13 -11.87
CA LYS A 108 8.26 -6.47 -13.30
C LYS A 108 7.06 -5.80 -13.93
N PHE A 109 7.27 -5.13 -15.07
CA PHE A 109 6.25 -4.50 -15.89
C PHE A 109 6.22 -5.16 -17.26
N SER A 110 5.02 -5.50 -17.73
CA SER A 110 4.85 -5.87 -19.14
C SER A 110 5.06 -4.67 -20.04
N ARG A 111 5.50 -4.92 -21.28
CA ARG A 111 5.76 -3.87 -22.27
C ARG A 111 4.54 -2.96 -22.51
N HIS A 112 3.35 -3.53 -22.61
CA HIS A 112 2.11 -2.77 -22.77
C HIS A 112 1.89 -1.80 -21.59
N LEU A 113 2.15 -2.28 -20.37
CA LEU A 113 1.97 -1.48 -19.17
C LEU A 113 3.01 -0.35 -19.10
N TRP A 114 4.27 -0.64 -19.41
CA TRP A 114 5.32 0.35 -19.54
C TRP A 114 4.96 1.44 -20.56
N ASN A 115 4.53 1.06 -21.76
CA ASN A 115 4.12 2.01 -22.80
C ASN A 115 2.91 2.86 -22.39
N SER A 116 2.05 2.35 -21.50
CA SER A 116 0.92 3.11 -20.96
C SER A 116 1.35 4.23 -20.00
N ILE A 117 2.48 4.07 -19.31
CA ILE A 117 2.99 5.06 -18.35
C ILE A 117 4.13 5.92 -18.93
N ASN A 118 4.87 5.41 -19.90
CA ASN A 118 6.02 6.05 -20.53
C ASN A 118 5.63 7.00 -21.68
N LYS A 119 4.47 7.67 -21.57
CA LYS A 119 4.16 8.80 -22.45
C LYS A 119 4.90 10.01 -21.88
N ILE A 120 6.11 10.21 -22.39
CA ILE A 120 6.99 11.29 -21.98
C ILE A 120 6.20 12.60 -22.04
N ALA A 121 5.97 13.18 -20.87
CA ALA A 121 5.29 14.44 -20.69
C ALA A 121 6.18 15.37 -19.87
N PRO A 122 6.12 16.69 -20.09
CA PRO A 122 6.80 17.63 -19.21
C PRO A 122 6.23 17.51 -17.79
N ILE A 123 7.11 17.44 -16.78
CA ILE A 123 6.70 17.32 -15.37
C ILE A 123 5.91 18.55 -14.89
N VAL A 124 6.21 19.73 -15.45
CA VAL A 124 5.56 21.00 -15.13
C VAL A 124 5.21 21.69 -16.44
N GLU A 125 3.96 22.17 -16.57
CA GLU A 125 3.44 22.83 -17.80
C GLU A 125 4.31 24.01 -18.27
N ASN A 126 5.09 24.62 -17.36
CA ASN A 126 5.93 25.79 -17.62
C ASN A 126 7.45 25.52 -17.57
N LYS A 127 7.92 24.27 -17.46
CA LYS A 127 9.35 23.92 -17.50
C LYS A 127 9.63 22.80 -18.51
N PRO A 128 9.95 23.15 -19.77
CA PRO A 128 10.04 22.19 -20.87
C PRO A 128 11.17 21.15 -20.74
N ASN A 129 12.17 21.38 -19.88
CA ASN A 129 13.39 20.56 -19.84
C ASN A 129 13.35 19.35 -18.90
N THR A 130 12.23 19.04 -18.25
CA THR A 130 12.16 17.88 -17.34
C THR A 130 11.17 16.85 -17.86
N LEU A 131 11.69 15.79 -18.46
CA LEU A 131 10.92 14.65 -18.94
C LEU A 131 10.51 13.76 -17.75
N GLY A 132 9.25 13.34 -17.73
CA GLY A 132 8.71 12.44 -16.72
C GLY A 132 7.68 11.48 -17.28
N LEU A 133 7.25 10.56 -16.42
CA LEU A 133 6.16 9.63 -16.72
C LEU A 133 4.82 10.37 -16.79
N GLN A 134 3.84 9.76 -17.47
CA GLN A 134 2.54 10.39 -17.72
C GLN A 134 1.81 10.74 -16.40
N PRO A 135 1.62 12.03 -16.07
CA PRO A 135 1.03 12.43 -14.81
C PRO A 135 -0.38 11.86 -14.68
N LYS A 136 -0.81 11.60 -13.44
CA LYS A 136 -2.13 11.05 -13.10
C LYS A 136 -2.42 9.62 -13.63
N VAL A 137 -1.42 8.94 -14.20
CA VAL A 137 -1.54 7.56 -14.71
C VAL A 137 -0.49 6.65 -14.07
N TRP A 138 0.78 7.04 -14.14
CA TRP A 138 1.89 6.13 -13.76
C TRP A 138 1.87 5.70 -12.29
N THR A 139 1.43 6.59 -11.40
CA THR A 139 1.44 6.36 -9.95
C THR A 139 0.54 5.20 -9.54
N ASP A 140 -0.65 5.11 -10.13
CA ASP A 140 -1.62 4.05 -9.82
C ASP A 140 -1.22 2.71 -10.42
N VAL A 141 -0.70 2.73 -11.64
CA VAL A 141 -0.17 1.54 -12.30
C VAL A 141 0.98 0.96 -11.47
N LEU A 142 1.93 1.79 -11.04
CA LEU A 142 3.07 1.36 -10.23
C LEU A 142 2.63 0.81 -8.88
N ALA A 143 1.75 1.51 -8.16
CA ALA A 143 1.26 1.03 -6.87
C ALA A 143 0.55 -0.33 -6.99
N LEU A 144 -0.23 -0.51 -8.07
CA LEU A 144 -0.99 -1.73 -8.30
C LEU A 144 -0.06 -2.92 -8.56
N GLU A 145 0.91 -2.79 -9.48
CA GLU A 145 1.87 -3.85 -9.77
C GLU A 145 2.77 -4.15 -8.58
N PHE A 146 3.20 -3.11 -7.87
CA PHE A 146 3.98 -3.28 -6.65
C PHE A 146 3.21 -4.05 -5.57
N TRP A 147 1.94 -3.70 -5.35
CA TRP A 147 1.07 -4.42 -4.42
C TRP A 147 0.88 -5.88 -4.85
N LYS A 148 0.58 -6.14 -6.13
CA LYS A 148 0.35 -7.50 -6.63
C LYS A 148 1.54 -8.41 -6.36
N GLN A 149 2.76 -7.93 -6.58
CA GLN A 149 3.99 -8.71 -6.46
C GLN A 149 4.46 -8.85 -5.01
N TYR A 150 4.38 -7.79 -4.20
CA TYR A 150 5.04 -7.74 -2.89
C TYR A 150 4.11 -7.67 -1.68
N ARG A 151 2.85 -7.25 -1.85
CA ARG A 151 1.83 -7.19 -0.78
C ARG A 151 2.26 -6.34 0.44
N LEU A 152 3.00 -5.26 0.20
CA LEU A 152 3.42 -4.34 1.26
C LEU A 152 2.26 -3.44 1.71
N LYS A 153 2.01 -3.39 3.02
CA LYS A 153 0.90 -2.64 3.64
C LYS A 153 1.01 -1.11 3.48
N CYS A 154 2.19 -0.59 3.13
CA CYS A 154 2.41 0.84 2.97
C CYS A 154 1.60 1.43 1.80
N ALA A 155 0.83 2.48 2.08
CA ALA A 155 0.22 3.31 1.04
C ALA A 155 1.21 4.36 0.54
N PHE A 156 2.12 3.93 -0.34
CA PHE A 156 3.08 4.83 -0.96
C PHE A 156 2.39 5.86 -1.87
N VAL A 157 2.64 7.13 -1.58
CA VAL A 157 2.27 8.27 -2.42
C VAL A 157 3.52 8.71 -3.15
N PHE A 158 3.52 8.50 -4.47
CA PHE A 158 4.62 8.90 -5.32
C PHE A 158 4.52 10.40 -5.62
N LYS A 159 5.64 11.11 -5.44
CA LYS A 159 5.72 12.56 -5.55
C LYS A 159 6.35 12.99 -6.88
N LYS A 160 7.36 12.25 -7.35
CA LYS A 160 8.15 12.63 -8.53
C LYS A 160 8.60 11.39 -9.30
N ALA A 161 8.57 11.48 -10.62
CA ALA A 161 9.25 10.57 -11.52
C ALA A 161 10.01 11.40 -12.57
N THR A 162 11.28 11.10 -12.79
CA THR A 162 12.13 11.85 -13.72
C THR A 162 12.87 10.90 -14.63
N ILE A 163 12.81 11.19 -15.92
CA ILE A 163 13.51 10.45 -16.97
C ILE A 163 14.75 11.26 -17.35
N GLN A 164 15.91 10.61 -17.34
CA GLN A 164 17.18 11.17 -17.76
C GLN A 164 17.76 10.27 -18.85
N GLU A 165 18.00 10.81 -20.05
CA GLU A 165 18.64 10.05 -21.13
C GLU A 165 20.13 9.82 -20.85
N TYR A 166 20.76 10.77 -20.17
CA TYR A 166 22.17 10.77 -19.82
C TYR A 166 22.29 10.89 -18.30
N GLY A 167 22.66 9.79 -17.64
CA GLY A 167 22.77 9.71 -16.19
C GLY A 167 23.04 8.27 -15.73
N ASN A 168 23.22 8.08 -14.42
CA ASN A 168 23.40 6.75 -13.83
C ASN A 168 22.10 5.91 -13.85
N TYR A 169 20.95 6.59 -13.92
CA TYR A 169 19.63 5.97 -13.92
C TYR A 169 18.80 6.61 -15.03
N TYR A 170 18.27 5.78 -15.93
CA TYR A 170 17.33 6.20 -16.95
C TYR A 170 16.03 6.79 -16.35
N LEU A 171 15.49 6.16 -15.31
CA LEU A 171 14.29 6.61 -14.61
C LEU A 171 14.57 6.62 -13.11
N THR A 172 14.15 7.68 -12.43
CA THR A 172 14.11 7.77 -10.97
C THR A 172 12.70 8.08 -10.50
N ILE A 173 12.29 7.45 -9.41
CA ILE A 173 10.96 7.57 -8.79
C ILE A 173 11.14 7.82 -7.31
N PHE A 174 10.38 8.77 -6.78
CA PHE A 174 10.37 9.09 -5.36
C PHE A 174 8.96 9.02 -4.80
N GLY A 175 8.84 8.45 -3.61
CA GLY A 175 7.59 8.42 -2.85
C GLY A 175 7.80 8.36 -1.35
N ARG A 176 6.71 8.60 -0.62
CA ARG A 176 6.64 8.45 0.84
C ARG A 176 5.38 7.69 1.22
N CYS A 177 5.44 6.85 2.24
CA CYS A 177 4.23 6.25 2.80
C CYS A 177 3.33 7.34 3.40
N LYS A 178 2.02 7.28 3.12
CA LYS A 178 1.03 8.23 3.63
C LYS A 178 0.81 8.13 5.15
N ALA A 179 0.98 6.95 5.75
CA ALA A 179 0.72 6.76 7.18
C ALA A 179 1.60 7.69 8.03
N LYS A 180 0.97 8.40 8.99
CA LYS A 180 1.64 9.41 9.83
C LYS A 180 2.74 8.79 10.68
N THR A 181 2.53 7.55 11.12
CA THR A 181 3.48 6.76 11.92
C THR A 181 4.60 6.12 11.10
N CYS A 182 4.37 5.88 9.81
CA CYS A 182 5.33 5.17 8.96
C CYS A 182 6.28 6.14 8.27
N LYS A 183 5.75 7.11 7.51
CA LYS A 183 6.50 8.10 6.70
C LYS A 183 7.72 7.57 5.92
N LYS A 184 7.82 6.26 5.71
CA LYS A 184 8.98 5.62 5.08
C LYS A 184 9.14 6.11 3.64
N LYS A 185 10.36 6.47 3.29
CA LYS A 185 10.72 6.87 1.93
C LYS A 185 10.80 5.63 1.04
N LEU A 186 10.47 5.83 -0.23
CA LEU A 186 10.59 4.84 -1.30
C LEU A 186 11.35 5.49 -2.45
N PHE A 187 12.35 4.78 -2.97
CA PHE A 187 13.10 5.18 -4.15
C PHE A 187 13.06 4.08 -5.18
N GLY A 188 12.53 4.38 -6.36
CA GLY A 188 12.54 3.47 -7.50
C GLY A 188 13.52 3.97 -8.55
N TYR A 189 14.17 3.07 -9.26
CA TYR A 189 15.01 3.44 -10.39
C TYR A 189 15.08 2.35 -11.47
N VAL A 190 15.44 2.78 -12.67
CA VAL A 190 15.82 1.93 -13.79
C VAL A 190 17.21 2.38 -14.24
N GLU A 191 18.17 1.47 -14.28
CA GLU A 191 19.57 1.78 -14.61
C GLU A 191 19.70 2.18 -16.09
N GLU A 192 19.28 1.31 -16.99
CA GLU A 192 19.40 1.50 -18.44
C GLU A 192 18.05 1.73 -19.11
N ASN A 193 18.05 2.36 -20.28
CA ASN A 193 16.83 2.51 -21.07
C ASN A 193 16.30 1.10 -21.46
N PRO A 194 15.05 0.75 -21.12
CA PRO A 194 14.50 -0.57 -21.39
C PRO A 194 14.28 -0.90 -22.89
N GLY A 195 14.65 0.00 -23.81
CA GLY A 195 14.49 -0.17 -25.25
C GLY A 195 13.01 -0.30 -25.67
N ASP A 196 12.76 -0.83 -26.86
CA ASP A 196 11.40 -0.98 -27.40
C ASP A 196 10.75 -2.34 -27.09
N TYR A 197 11.54 -3.35 -26.72
CA TYR A 197 11.11 -4.75 -26.60
C TYR A 197 11.45 -5.35 -25.23
N GLY A 198 10.63 -6.32 -24.80
CA GLY A 198 10.84 -7.07 -23.55
C GLY A 198 10.15 -6.45 -22.33
N ASP A 199 10.20 -7.14 -21.20
CA ASP A 199 9.66 -6.64 -19.93
C ASP A 199 10.60 -5.62 -19.29
N VAL A 200 10.02 -4.68 -18.55
CA VAL A 200 10.77 -3.62 -17.86
C VAL A 200 10.83 -3.93 -16.37
N ILE A 201 12.02 -3.86 -15.78
CA ILE A 201 12.21 -4.10 -14.34
C ILE A 201 12.52 -2.77 -13.68
N ILE A 202 11.67 -2.35 -12.75
CA ILE A 202 11.88 -1.17 -11.91
C ILE A 202 12.38 -1.66 -10.55
N LYS A 203 13.62 -1.32 -10.20
CA LYS A 203 14.19 -1.64 -8.88
C LYS A 203 13.66 -0.63 -7.87
N ILE A 204 12.99 -1.10 -6.83
CA ILE A 204 12.44 -0.26 -5.77
C ILE A 204 13.18 -0.56 -4.47
N ASN A 205 13.83 0.46 -3.93
CA ASN A 205 14.45 0.46 -2.62
C ASN A 205 13.50 1.05 -1.59
N CYS A 206 13.02 0.21 -0.68
CA CYS A 206 12.30 0.63 0.50
C CYS A 206 12.50 -0.40 1.62
N ARG A 207 12.15 -0.05 2.85
CA ARG A 207 12.22 -1.01 3.97
C ARG A 207 11.03 -1.98 3.90
N ASP A 208 11.27 -3.28 4.00
CA ASP A 208 10.19 -4.27 4.09
C ASP A 208 9.34 -4.01 5.36
N THR A 209 8.02 -3.88 5.17
CA THR A 209 7.06 -3.61 6.24
C THR A 209 6.02 -4.72 6.40
N ARG A 210 6.20 -5.89 5.78
CA ARG A 210 5.19 -6.98 5.82
C ARG A 210 4.86 -7.42 7.25
N PHE A 211 5.89 -7.51 8.09
CA PHE A 211 5.79 -7.99 9.46
C PHE A 211 5.71 -6.86 10.50
N GLU A 212 5.67 -5.62 10.07
CA GLU A 212 5.58 -4.47 10.97
C GLU A 212 4.11 -4.07 11.16
N ARG A 213 3.80 -3.56 12.36
CA ARG A 213 2.51 -2.91 12.61
C ARG A 213 2.44 -1.67 11.71
N HIS A 214 1.37 -1.57 10.94
CA HIS A 214 1.17 -0.48 10.00
C HIS A 214 -0.27 0.03 10.11
N GLU A 215 -0.44 1.34 10.09
CA GLU A 215 -1.74 2.00 10.09
C GLU A 215 -2.55 1.62 8.84
N ASP A 216 -3.88 1.53 8.95
CA ASP A 216 -4.76 1.40 7.79
C ASP A 216 -4.88 2.74 7.05
N CYS A 217 -3.93 2.98 6.16
CA CYS A 217 -3.98 4.09 5.22
C CYS A 217 -4.22 3.60 3.79
N LYS A 218 -5.05 4.35 3.06
CA LYS A 218 -5.31 4.12 1.63
C LYS A 218 -4.66 5.22 0.81
N ARG A 219 -4.23 4.86 -0.40
CA ARG A 219 -3.74 5.85 -1.38
C ARG A 219 -4.91 6.76 -1.81
N PRO A 220 -4.64 8.06 -2.05
CA PRO A 220 -5.64 8.93 -2.64
C PRO A 220 -5.98 8.45 -4.05
N LEU A 221 -7.26 8.42 -4.38
CA LEU A 221 -7.73 8.05 -5.70
C LEU A 221 -7.71 9.26 -6.63
N GLN A 222 -6.83 9.25 -7.62
CA GLN A 222 -6.58 10.37 -8.51
C GLN A 222 -6.63 9.95 -9.99
N GLY A 223 -6.67 10.96 -10.88
CA GLY A 223 -6.40 10.75 -12.29
C GLY A 223 -7.35 9.80 -13.02
N LYS A 224 -6.77 9.05 -13.96
CA LYS A 224 -7.51 8.12 -14.81
C LYS A 224 -8.24 7.05 -13.99
N ARG A 225 -7.62 6.56 -12.91
CA ARG A 225 -8.21 5.57 -12.02
C ARG A 225 -9.46 6.10 -11.32
N ARG A 226 -9.48 7.38 -10.94
CA ARG A 226 -10.67 8.04 -10.37
C ARG A 226 -11.84 8.02 -11.37
N ASP A 227 -11.57 8.30 -12.65
CA ASP A 227 -12.59 8.32 -13.70
C ASP A 227 -13.11 6.92 -14.04
N GLU A 228 -12.23 5.91 -14.09
CA GLU A 228 -12.62 4.50 -14.22
C GLU A 228 -13.52 4.08 -13.06
N MET A 229 -13.12 4.40 -11.82
CA MET A 229 -13.91 4.09 -10.64
C MET A 229 -15.26 4.81 -10.60
N LYS A 230 -15.37 6.04 -11.12
CA LYS A 230 -16.65 6.73 -11.24
C LYS A 230 -17.63 5.95 -12.12
N LYS A 231 -17.16 5.39 -13.23
CA LYS A 231 -17.97 4.56 -14.13
C LYS A 231 -18.40 3.27 -13.43
N GLU A 232 -17.46 2.56 -12.81
CA GLU A 232 -17.76 1.32 -12.08
C GLU A 232 -18.77 1.53 -10.95
N VAL A 233 -18.64 2.61 -10.18
CA VAL A 233 -19.55 2.93 -9.07
C VAL A 233 -20.94 3.33 -9.59
N LYS A 234 -21.02 3.99 -10.75
CA LYS A 234 -22.30 4.30 -11.40
C LYS A 234 -23.05 3.05 -11.83
N GLU A 235 -22.33 2.06 -12.36
CA GLU A 235 -22.91 0.80 -12.86
C GLU A 235 -23.28 -0.18 -11.73
N LYS A 236 -22.37 -0.39 -10.77
CA LYS A 236 -22.48 -1.48 -9.77
C LYS A 236 -22.80 -0.99 -8.36
N GLY A 237 -22.73 0.32 -8.13
CA GLY A 237 -22.82 0.91 -6.81
C GLY A 237 -21.56 0.71 -5.96
N VAL A 238 -21.44 1.49 -4.89
CA VAL A 238 -20.24 1.53 -4.02
C VAL A 238 -19.86 0.16 -3.46
N LYS A 239 -20.83 -0.60 -2.93
CA LYS A 239 -20.59 -1.92 -2.35
C LYS A 239 -20.12 -2.93 -3.41
N GLY A 240 -20.77 -2.94 -4.57
CA GLY A 240 -20.42 -3.83 -5.68
C GLY A 240 -19.02 -3.57 -6.21
N SER A 241 -18.67 -2.30 -6.47
CA SER A 241 -17.34 -1.96 -6.95
C SER A 241 -16.23 -2.30 -5.93
N ASN A 242 -16.49 -2.09 -4.63
CA ASN A 242 -15.53 -2.48 -3.59
C ASN A 242 -15.37 -3.99 -3.47
N LEU A 243 -16.46 -4.75 -3.58
CA LEU A 243 -16.41 -6.21 -3.56
C LEU A 243 -15.62 -6.76 -4.74
N ASP A 244 -15.85 -6.22 -5.95
CA ASP A 244 -15.10 -6.59 -7.15
C ASP A 244 -13.61 -6.27 -7.01
N ALA A 245 -13.28 -5.11 -6.44
CA ALA A 245 -11.90 -4.73 -6.18
C ALA A 245 -11.24 -5.65 -5.14
N ALA A 246 -11.98 -6.02 -4.08
CA ALA A 246 -11.51 -6.97 -3.07
C ALA A 246 -11.23 -8.35 -3.69
N GLN A 247 -12.14 -8.88 -4.50
CA GLN A 247 -11.98 -10.17 -5.16
C GLN A 247 -10.78 -10.19 -6.13
N LYS A 248 -10.51 -9.09 -6.82
CA LYS A 248 -9.37 -8.99 -7.74
C LYS A 248 -8.03 -8.81 -7.02
N LEU A 249 -8.03 -8.10 -5.89
CA LEU A 249 -6.79 -7.59 -5.28
C LEU A 249 -6.42 -8.26 -3.96
N LEU A 250 -7.32 -8.94 -3.26
CA LEU A 250 -7.03 -9.58 -1.98
C LEU A 250 -6.92 -11.09 -2.16
N GLN A 251 -5.97 -11.68 -1.45
CA GLN A 251 -5.82 -13.14 -1.29
C GLN A 251 -6.18 -13.55 0.14
N PRO A 252 -6.49 -14.83 0.40
CA PRO A 252 -6.68 -15.32 1.76
C PRO A 252 -5.46 -15.00 2.64
N GLY A 253 -5.70 -14.38 3.80
CA GLY A 253 -4.64 -13.93 4.72
C GLY A 253 -4.14 -12.50 4.48
N ASP A 254 -4.55 -11.84 3.39
CA ASP A 254 -4.35 -10.39 3.27
C ASP A 254 -5.28 -9.68 4.26
N THR A 255 -4.73 -8.78 5.08
CA THR A 255 -5.57 -7.92 5.93
C THR A 255 -6.30 -6.91 5.06
N GLN A 256 -5.56 -6.16 4.24
CA GLN A 256 -6.09 -5.06 3.44
C GLN A 256 -5.11 -4.61 2.36
N CYS A 257 -5.64 -4.03 1.27
CA CYS A 257 -4.87 -3.44 0.17
C CYS A 257 -4.85 -1.90 0.27
N PRO A 258 -3.67 -1.24 0.21
CA PRO A 258 -3.56 0.22 0.23
C PRO A 258 -4.03 0.88 -1.07
N VAL A 259 -4.14 0.11 -2.17
CA VAL A 259 -4.62 0.58 -3.48
C VAL A 259 -6.15 0.61 -3.55
N MET A 260 -6.84 -0.12 -2.66
CA MET A 260 -8.30 -0.06 -2.57
C MET A 260 -8.77 1.25 -1.96
N SER A 261 -9.83 1.82 -2.52
CA SER A 261 -10.43 3.07 -2.06
C SER A 261 -11.28 2.87 -0.80
N ARG A 262 -11.35 3.90 0.06
CA ARG A 262 -12.31 3.92 1.17
C ARG A 262 -13.73 4.11 0.66
N ALA A 263 -14.71 3.58 1.40
CA ALA A 263 -16.13 3.70 1.04
C ALA A 263 -16.57 5.16 0.87
N ASN A 264 -16.16 6.05 1.78
CA ASN A 264 -16.49 7.48 1.73
C ASN A 264 -16.02 8.14 0.42
N VAL A 265 -14.81 7.80 -0.03
CA VAL A 265 -14.28 8.29 -1.32
C VAL A 265 -15.17 7.81 -2.47
N LEU A 266 -15.62 6.56 -2.45
CA LEU A 266 -16.51 6.04 -3.49
C LEU A 266 -17.92 6.66 -3.46
N TYR A 267 -18.45 6.97 -2.28
CA TYR A 267 -19.70 7.73 -2.17
C TYR A 267 -19.57 9.13 -2.76
N GLN A 268 -18.46 9.81 -2.51
CA GLN A 268 -18.15 11.09 -3.14
C GLN A 268 -18.08 10.97 -4.67
N LEU A 269 -17.41 9.93 -5.20
CA LEU A 269 -17.39 9.67 -6.66
C LEU A 269 -18.79 9.45 -7.23
N LYS A 270 -19.65 8.73 -6.50
CA LYS A 270 -21.03 8.50 -6.91
C LYS A 270 -21.78 9.83 -7.04
N LYS A 271 -21.64 10.72 -6.06
CA LYS A 271 -22.22 12.07 -6.09
C LYS A 271 -21.69 12.87 -7.28
N GLU A 272 -20.37 12.94 -7.47
CA GLU A 272 -19.74 13.62 -8.60
C GLU A 272 -20.20 13.08 -9.97
N SER A 273 -20.55 11.79 -10.06
CA SER A 273 -21.03 11.17 -11.30
C SER A 273 -22.47 11.53 -11.66
N ILE A 274 -23.27 11.93 -10.67
CA ILE A 274 -24.67 12.36 -10.84
C ILE A 274 -24.71 13.85 -11.18
N GLU A 275 -23.93 14.66 -10.47
CA GLU A 275 -23.92 16.14 -10.64
C GLU A 275 -23.44 16.58 -12.02
N LYS A 276 -22.51 15.85 -12.66
CA LYS A 276 -22.07 16.17 -14.03
C LYS A 276 -23.12 15.96 -15.13
N ILE A 277 -24.28 15.39 -14.80
CA ILE A 277 -25.37 15.12 -15.75
C ILE A 277 -26.41 16.25 -15.74
N LEU A 278 -26.38 17.11 -14.72
CA LEU A 278 -27.24 18.29 -14.57
C LEU A 278 -26.51 19.55 -15.06
#